data_AF-A0A9E2Y1H4-F1
#
_entry.id   AF-A0A9E2Y1H4-F1
#
_cell.length_a   1.000
_cell.length_b   1.000
_cell.length_c   1.000
_cell.angle_alpha   90.00
_cell.angle_beta   90.00
_cell.angle_gamma   90.00
#
_symmetry.space_group_name_H-M   'P 1'
#
loop_
_entity.id
_entity.type
_entity.pdbx_description
1 polymer ?
#
loop_
_entity_poly.entity_id
_entity_poly.type
_entity_poly.pdbx_seq_one_letter_code
_entity_poly.pdbx_strand_id
1 'polypeptide(L)'
;MPPSEQPHWQPISQLPLIASLIDGGVTEAMAQRQILTEARGRPHLLDDATLDRVDQVYGEEQQWLGFCKEQLRRWQRDQPAPAEEREIARLAMEIERLKPLVAEILALSAEIRTGTIDRIMEMSDLELGLKALLGQLPRRS
;
A
#
# COMPACT_ATOMS: atom_id res chain seq x y z
N MET A 1 -19.98 5.27 20.77
CA MET A 1 -19.52 4.64 19.52
C MET A 1 -20.31 5.26 18.39
N PRO A 2 -19.68 5.76 17.32
CA PRO A 2 -20.44 6.20 16.16
C PRO A 2 -21.08 4.95 15.50
N PRO A 3 -22.26 5.08 14.86
CA PRO A 3 -22.90 3.96 14.20
C PRO A 3 -22.00 3.45 13.07
N SER A 4 -21.82 2.13 13.01
CA SER A 4 -21.21 1.46 11.87
C SER A 4 -22.11 1.65 10.65
N GLU A 5 -21.83 2.68 9.85
CA GLU A 5 -22.43 2.84 8.52
C GLU A 5 -22.21 1.53 7.75
N GLN A 6 -23.31 0.86 7.42
CA GLN A 6 -23.22 -0.34 6.59
C GLN A 6 -22.63 0.06 5.23
N PRO A 7 -21.66 -0.69 4.69
CA PRO A 7 -21.07 -0.38 3.40
C PRO A 7 -22.16 -0.24 2.34
N HIS A 8 -22.17 0.87 1.60
CA HIS A 8 -23.09 1.05 0.50
C HIS A 8 -22.62 0.22 -0.70
N TRP A 9 -23.20 -0.98 -0.83
CA TRP A 9 -22.90 -1.90 -1.94
C TRP A 9 -23.40 -1.34 -3.27
N GLN A 10 -22.57 -1.49 -4.29
CA GLN A 10 -22.77 -0.88 -5.59
C GLN A 10 -23.57 -1.79 -6.55
N PRO A 11 -24.39 -1.23 -7.45
CA PRO A 11 -25.01 -2.00 -8.52
C PRO A 11 -23.95 -2.41 -9.57
N ILE A 12 -24.22 -3.50 -10.31
CA ILE A 12 -23.27 -4.03 -11.30
C ILE A 12 -22.92 -3.04 -12.43
N SER A 13 -23.78 -2.04 -12.66
CA SER A 13 -23.47 -0.93 -13.58
C SER A 13 -22.24 -0.11 -13.17
N GLN A 14 -21.77 -0.23 -11.93
CA GLN A 14 -20.52 0.38 -11.45
C GLN A 14 -19.28 -0.50 -11.68
N LEU A 15 -19.42 -1.70 -12.23
CA LEU A 15 -18.31 -2.60 -12.54
C LEU A 15 -17.19 -1.91 -13.34
N PRO A 16 -17.46 -1.09 -14.40
CA PRO A 16 -16.40 -0.40 -15.13
C PRO A 16 -15.62 0.61 -14.28
N LEU A 17 -16.30 1.30 -13.37
CA LEU A 17 -15.65 2.24 -12.45
C LEU A 17 -14.74 1.49 -11.48
N ILE A 18 -15.25 0.45 -10.82
CA ILE A 18 -14.46 -0.37 -9.90
C ILE A 18 -13.27 -1.02 -10.61
N ALA A 19 -13.46 -1.46 -11.87
CA ALA A 19 -12.37 -2.00 -12.68
C ALA A 19 -11.24 -0.97 -12.85
N SER A 20 -11.60 0.25 -13.24
CA SER A 20 -10.62 1.34 -13.43
C SER A 20 -9.84 1.68 -12.15
N LEU A 21 -10.50 1.65 -11.00
CA LEU A 21 -9.87 1.89 -9.70
C LEU A 21 -8.91 0.77 -9.31
N ILE A 22 -9.28 -0.49 -9.51
CA ILE A 22 -8.40 -1.63 -9.22
C ILE A 22 -7.18 -1.62 -10.14
N ASP A 23 -7.37 -1.42 -11.45
CA ASP A 23 -6.28 -1.39 -12.43
C ASP A 23 -5.32 -0.20 -12.20
N GLY A 24 -5.89 0.96 -11.81
CA GLY A 24 -5.12 2.12 -11.37
C GLY A 24 -4.29 1.82 -10.13
N GLY A 25 -4.91 1.25 -9.09
CA GLY A 25 -4.24 0.86 -7.84
C GLY A 25 -3.07 -0.11 -8.08
N VAL A 26 -3.20 -1.07 -9.00
CA VAL A 26 -2.08 -1.96 -9.39
C VAL A 26 -0.90 -1.15 -9.94
N THR A 27 -1.17 -0.21 -10.84
CA THR A 27 -0.12 0.61 -11.46
C THR A 27 0.57 1.50 -10.43
N GLU A 28 -0.22 2.16 -9.57
CA GLU A 28 0.28 3.05 -8.52
C GLU A 28 1.10 2.29 -7.47
N ALA A 29 0.59 1.16 -6.97
CA ALA A 29 1.30 0.33 -6.00
C ALA A 29 2.63 -0.19 -6.56
N MET A 30 2.67 -0.62 -7.83
CA MET A 30 3.92 -1.04 -8.47
C MET A 30 4.96 0.10 -8.51
N ALA A 31 4.53 1.31 -8.88
CA ALA A 31 5.40 2.48 -8.93
C ALA A 31 5.90 2.89 -7.54
N GLN A 32 5.01 2.94 -6.54
CA GLN A 32 5.39 3.28 -5.16
C GLN A 32 6.35 2.26 -4.56
N ARG A 33 6.08 0.96 -4.77
CA ARG A 33 6.97 -0.10 -4.31
C ARG A 33 8.38 0.05 -4.88
N GLN A 34 8.49 0.42 -6.15
CA GLN A 34 9.78 0.70 -6.78
C GLN A 34 10.48 1.89 -6.12
N ILE A 35 9.78 3.01 -5.91
CA ILE A 35 10.33 4.19 -5.24
C ILE A 35 10.87 3.85 -3.85
N LEU A 36 10.10 3.11 -3.04
CA LEU A 36 10.55 2.73 -1.70
C LEU A 36 11.71 1.72 -1.74
N THR A 37 11.72 0.81 -2.72
CA THR A 37 12.84 -0.12 -2.91
C THR A 37 14.15 0.64 -3.19
N GLU A 38 14.09 1.71 -3.99
CA GLU A 38 15.25 2.58 -4.24
C GLU A 38 15.63 3.38 -2.98
N ALA A 39 14.64 3.92 -2.27
CA ALA A 39 14.84 4.69 -1.05
C ALA A 39 15.44 3.85 0.09
N ARG A 40 15.21 2.53 0.12
CA ARG A 40 15.81 1.59 1.09
C ARG A 40 17.34 1.70 1.17
N GLY A 41 18.01 1.99 0.05
CA GLY A 41 19.47 2.19 0.04
C GLY A 41 19.94 3.52 0.64
N ARG A 42 19.04 4.50 0.75
CA ARG A 42 19.31 5.86 1.23
C ARG A 42 18.13 6.37 2.08
N PRO A 43 17.83 5.71 3.21
CA PRO A 43 16.61 5.96 3.99
C PRO A 43 16.56 7.40 4.55
N HIS A 44 17.72 8.01 4.80
CA HIS A 44 17.86 9.38 5.29
C HIS A 44 17.39 10.47 4.32
N LEU A 45 17.04 10.12 3.08
CA LEU A 45 16.43 11.06 2.12
C LEU A 45 14.92 11.23 2.36
N LEU A 46 14.31 10.35 3.16
CA LEU A 46 12.92 10.46 3.55
C LEU A 46 12.81 10.97 4.99
N ASP A 47 11.72 11.70 5.23
CA ASP A 47 11.23 12.08 6.55
C ASP A 47 10.11 11.13 7.01
N ASP A 48 9.84 11.15 8.32
CA ASP A 48 8.81 10.31 8.92
C ASP A 48 7.41 10.70 8.42
N ALA A 49 7.16 11.98 8.11
CA ALA A 49 5.87 12.46 7.61
C ALA A 49 5.51 11.86 6.24
N THR A 50 6.51 11.68 5.37
CA THR A 50 6.34 11.02 4.07
C THR A 50 5.98 9.55 4.25
N LEU A 51 6.64 8.85 5.18
CA LEU A 51 6.33 7.45 5.48
C LEU A 51 4.97 7.30 6.17
N ASP A 52 4.57 8.24 7.04
CA ASP A 52 3.24 8.26 7.65
C ASP A 52 2.14 8.34 6.58
N ARG A 53 2.36 9.16 5.55
CA ARG A 53 1.43 9.27 4.42
C ARG A 53 1.36 7.97 3.61
N VAL A 54 2.50 7.31 3.39
CA VAL A 54 2.53 5.98 2.75
C VAL A 54 1.72 4.98 3.57
N ASP A 55 1.98 4.91 4.88
CA ASP A 55 1.29 3.98 5.78
C ASP A 55 -0.22 4.23 5.81
N GLN A 56 -0.63 5.50 5.79
CA GLN A 56 -2.04 5.87 5.71
C GLN A 56 -2.68 5.39 4.40
N VAL A 57 -2.12 5.80 3.24
CA VAL A 57 -2.70 5.51 1.93
C VAL A 57 -2.80 4.00 1.69
N TYR A 58 -1.73 3.26 1.96
CA TYR A 58 -1.69 1.82 1.70
C TYR A 58 -2.42 1.00 2.78
N GLY A 59 -2.56 1.54 3.99
CA GLY A 59 -3.47 1.00 5.01
C GLY A 59 -4.95 1.14 4.61
N GLU A 60 -5.33 2.30 4.07
CA GLU A 60 -6.67 2.54 3.52
C GLU A 60 -6.94 1.65 2.29
N GLU A 61 -5.97 1.53 1.38
CA GLU A 61 -6.08 0.66 0.20
C GLU A 61 -6.27 -0.81 0.60
N GLN A 62 -5.54 -1.31 1.60
CA GLN A 62 -5.72 -2.68 2.09
C GLN A 62 -7.16 -2.94 2.56
N GLN A 63 -7.78 -1.98 3.25
CA GLN A 63 -9.17 -2.08 3.69
C GLN A 63 -10.13 -2.04 2.49
N TRP A 64 -9.90 -1.10 1.56
CA TRP A 64 -10.69 -0.94 0.34
C TRP A 64 -10.69 -2.20 -0.53
N LEU A 65 -9.54 -2.87 -0.70
CA LEU A 65 -9.44 -4.15 -1.41
C LEU A 65 -10.28 -5.26 -0.76
N GLY A 66 -10.43 -5.22 0.57
CA GLY A 66 -11.35 -6.09 1.31
C GLY A 66 -12.80 -5.86 0.89
N PHE A 67 -13.22 -4.60 0.79
CA PHE A 67 -14.57 -4.23 0.32
C PHE A 67 -14.78 -4.62 -1.15
N CYS A 68 -13.84 -4.34 -2.04
CA CYS A 68 -13.92 -4.73 -3.45
C CYS A 68 -14.07 -6.24 -3.61
N LYS A 69 -13.28 -7.03 -2.86
CA LYS A 69 -13.38 -8.49 -2.91
C LYS A 69 -14.78 -8.99 -2.54
N GLU A 70 -15.41 -8.37 -1.54
CA GLU A 70 -16.78 -8.74 -1.16
C GLU A 70 -17.82 -8.24 -2.17
N GLN A 71 -17.65 -7.05 -2.72
CA GLN A 71 -18.50 -6.52 -3.80
C GLN A 71 -18.50 -7.45 -5.03
N LEU A 72 -17.31 -7.91 -5.46
CA LEU A 72 -17.17 -8.85 -6.58
C LEU A 72 -17.90 -10.18 -6.29
N ARG A 73 -17.80 -10.71 -5.07
CA ARG A 73 -18.52 -11.93 -4.67
C ARG A 73 -20.04 -11.75 -4.70
N ARG A 74 -20.54 -10.57 -4.33
CA ARG A 74 -21.97 -10.26 -4.39
C ARG A 74 -22.45 -10.26 -5.84
N TRP A 75 -21.77 -9.53 -6.72
CA TRP A 75 -22.11 -9.53 -8.14
C TRP A 75 -22.06 -10.92 -8.76
N GLN A 76 -21.09 -11.77 -8.39
CA GLN A 76 -21.02 -13.14 -8.89
C GLN A 76 -22.24 -13.99 -8.47
N ARG A 77 -22.83 -13.74 -7.30
CA ARG A 77 -24.02 -14.46 -6.81
C ARG A 77 -25.31 -14.00 -7.51
N ASP A 78 -25.32 -12.76 -8.00
CA ASP A 78 -26.48 -12.15 -8.67
C ASP A 78 -26.59 -12.56 -10.16
N GLN A 79 -25.84 -13.58 -10.58
CA GLN A 79 -25.87 -14.17 -11.94
C GLN A 79 -25.66 -13.12 -13.04
N PRO A 80 -24.46 -12.53 -13.10
CA PRO A 80 -24.17 -11.45 -14.02
C PRO A 80 -24.12 -11.95 -15.48
N ALA A 81 -24.16 -11.03 -16.44
CA ALA A 81 -24.01 -11.39 -17.84
C ALA A 81 -22.62 -12.01 -18.10
N PRO A 82 -22.45 -12.90 -19.10
CA PRO A 82 -21.17 -13.59 -19.33
C PRO A 82 -19.95 -12.67 -19.51
N ALA A 83 -20.14 -11.45 -20.00
CA ALA A 83 -19.06 -10.47 -20.11
C ALA A 83 -18.67 -9.88 -18.74
N GLU A 84 -19.65 -9.57 -17.91
CA GLU A 84 -19.45 -9.07 -16.54
C GLU A 84 -18.83 -10.16 -15.65
N GLU A 85 -19.25 -11.42 -15.80
CA GLU A 85 -18.66 -12.56 -15.09
C GLU A 85 -17.16 -12.70 -15.36
N ARG A 86 -16.75 -12.59 -16.63
CA ARG A 86 -15.33 -12.63 -17.01
C ARG A 86 -14.56 -11.48 -16.38
N GLU A 87 -15.14 -10.29 -16.37
CA GLU A 87 -14.48 -9.12 -15.80
C GLU A 87 -14.38 -9.21 -14.27
N ILE A 88 -15.43 -9.71 -13.59
CA ILE A 88 -15.39 -10.00 -12.15
C ILE A 88 -14.28 -10.99 -11.81
N ALA A 89 -14.13 -12.06 -12.60
CA ALA A 89 -13.06 -13.05 -12.43
C ALA A 89 -11.67 -12.42 -12.63
N ARG A 90 -11.50 -11.58 -13.65
CA ARG A 90 -10.24 -10.84 -13.90
C ARG A 90 -9.90 -9.93 -12.71
N LEU A 91 -10.86 -9.13 -12.25
CA LEU A 91 -10.66 -8.20 -11.12
C LEU A 91 -10.36 -8.95 -9.82
N ALA A 92 -10.97 -10.12 -9.60
CA ALA A 92 -10.65 -10.95 -8.44
C ALA A 92 -9.18 -11.39 -8.46
N MET A 93 -8.62 -11.71 -9.64
CA MET A 93 -7.19 -12.01 -9.78
C MET A 93 -6.31 -10.77 -9.54
N GLU A 94 -6.69 -9.60 -10.06
CA GLU A 94 -5.94 -8.37 -9.82
C GLU A 94 -5.90 -7.98 -8.34
N ILE A 95 -7.00 -8.14 -7.60
CA ILE A 95 -7.02 -7.93 -6.15
C ILE A 95 -6.03 -8.86 -5.44
N GLU A 96 -5.95 -10.13 -5.82
CA GLU A 96 -4.98 -11.06 -5.21
C GLU A 96 -3.53 -10.75 -5.60
N ARG A 97 -3.29 -10.11 -6.75
CA ARG A 97 -1.97 -9.59 -7.14
C ARG A 97 -1.60 -8.31 -6.40
N LEU A 98 -2.58 -7.45 -6.11
CA LEU A 98 -2.36 -6.15 -5.47
C LEU A 98 -2.08 -6.28 -3.97
N LYS A 99 -2.76 -7.19 -3.28
CA LYS A 99 -2.54 -7.44 -1.84
C LYS A 99 -1.09 -7.61 -1.41
N PRO A 100 -0.26 -8.49 -2.03
CA PRO A 100 1.13 -8.61 -1.64
C PRO A 100 1.94 -7.34 -1.94
N LEU A 101 1.62 -6.59 -3.01
CA LEU A 101 2.29 -5.32 -3.29
C LEU A 101 2.04 -4.30 -2.18
N VAL A 102 0.79 -4.15 -1.75
CA VAL A 102 0.41 -3.27 -0.63
C VAL A 102 1.13 -3.69 0.66
N ALA A 103 1.17 -4.99 0.95
CA ALA A 103 1.87 -5.49 2.12
C ALA A 103 3.40 -5.23 2.06
N GLU A 104 4.01 -5.41 0.89
CA GLU A 104 5.42 -5.11 0.66
C GLU A 104 5.74 -3.61 0.83
N ILE A 105 4.86 -2.72 0.38
CA ILE A 105 4.99 -1.26 0.55
C ILE A 105 4.96 -0.88 2.03
N LEU A 106 4.02 -1.42 2.80
CA LEU A 106 3.93 -1.17 4.24
C LEU A 106 5.17 -1.72 4.98
N ALA A 107 5.67 -2.89 4.58
CA ALA A 107 6.89 -3.46 5.15
C ALA A 107 8.14 -2.62 4.81
N LEU A 108 8.25 -2.16 3.57
CA LEU A 108 9.30 -1.25 3.10
C LEU A 108 9.28 0.07 3.90
N SER A 109 8.10 0.65 4.08
CA SER A 109 7.92 1.87 4.87
C SER A 109 8.43 1.69 6.31
N ALA A 110 8.01 0.60 6.97
CA ALA A 110 8.47 0.29 8.33
C ALA A 110 9.99 0.06 8.43
N GLU A 111 10.60 -0.58 7.42
CA GLU A 111 12.05 -0.78 7.36
C GLU A 111 12.80 0.55 7.20
N ILE A 112 12.40 1.37 6.22
CA ILE A 112 13.04 2.65 5.89
C ILE A 112 12.96 3.62 7.06
N ARG A 113 11.83 3.60 7.80
CA ARG A 113 11.58 4.45 8.97
C ARG A 113 12.70 4.40 10.00
N THR A 114 13.40 3.27 10.12
CA THR A 114 14.50 3.13 11.09
C THR A 114 15.73 4.00 10.79
N GLY A 115 15.85 4.53 9.57
CA GLY A 115 17.00 5.29 9.10
C GLY A 115 16.66 6.63 8.44
N THR A 116 15.46 7.17 8.68
CA THR A 116 15.04 8.49 8.17
C THR A 116 15.87 9.62 8.78
N ILE A 117 15.76 10.81 8.17
CA ILE A 117 16.47 11.99 8.68
C ILE A 117 16.05 12.33 10.12
N ASP A 118 14.76 12.22 10.44
CA ASP A 118 14.24 12.49 11.78
C ASP A 118 14.88 11.57 12.82
N ARG A 119 14.98 10.26 12.52
CA ARG A 119 15.64 9.31 13.43
C ARG A 119 17.13 9.57 13.59
N ILE A 120 17.81 10.01 12.55
CA ILE A 120 19.22 10.39 12.65
C ILE A 120 19.37 11.65 13.52
N MET A 121 18.47 12.63 13.37
CA MET A 121 18.48 13.87 14.15
C MET A 121 18.09 13.68 15.62
N GLU A 122 17.34 12.64 15.95
CA GLU A 122 17.03 12.25 17.34
C GLU A 122 18.24 11.62 18.07
N MET A 123 19.24 11.10 17.36
CA MET A 123 20.42 10.46 17.96
C MET A 123 21.37 11.50 18.56
N SER A 124 21.94 11.18 19.72
CA SER A 124 23.07 11.97 20.25
C SER A 124 24.33 11.79 19.39
N ASP A 125 25.25 12.76 19.41
CA ASP A 125 26.53 12.69 18.69
C ASP A 125 27.35 11.43 19.03
N LEU A 126 27.31 11.00 20.30
CA LEU A 126 27.99 9.79 20.77
C LEU A 126 27.34 8.53 20.18
N GLU A 127 26.01 8.46 20.20
CA GLU A 127 25.26 7.34 19.63
C GLU A 127 25.47 7.26 18.11
N LEU A 128 25.42 8.40 17.44
CA LEU A 128 25.66 8.51 16.01
C LEU A 128 27.08 8.05 15.66
N GLY A 129 28.10 8.50 16.40
CA GLY A 129 29.49 8.10 16.23
C GLY A 129 29.72 6.59 16.42
N LEU A 130 29.10 5.99 17.45
CA LEU A 130 29.17 4.55 17.70
C LEU A 130 28.53 3.74 16.56
N LYS A 131 27.31 4.13 16.13
CA LYS A 131 26.64 3.45 15.02
C LYS A 131 27.40 3.60 13.69
N ALA A 132 28.06 4.74 13.46
CA ALA A 132 28.93 4.94 12.31
C ALA A 132 30.13 3.98 12.30
N LEU A 133 30.83 3.86 13.45
CA LEU A 133 31.98 2.98 13.60
C LEU A 133 31.62 1.50 13.46
N LEU A 134 30.45 1.10 13.97
CA LEU A 134 29.93 -0.27 13.87
C LEU A 134 29.33 -0.60 12.49
N GLY A 135 29.29 0.35 11.55
CA GLY A 135 28.68 0.17 10.23
C GLY A 135 27.17 -0.04 10.27
N GLN A 136 26.52 0.41 11.35
CA GLN A 136 25.09 0.29 11.60
C GLN A 136 24.30 1.49 11.08
N LEU A 137 24.98 2.52 10.55
CA LEU A 137 24.35 3.61 9.82
C LEU A 137 24.36 3.33 8.32
N PRO A 138 23.34 3.83 7.59
CA PRO A 138 23.37 3.82 6.13
C PRO A 138 24.62 4.56 5.64
N ARG A 139 25.45 3.89 4.83
CA ARG A 139 26.69 4.47 4.31
C ARG A 139 26.36 5.67 3.42
N ARG A 140 26.94 6.83 3.73
CA ARG A 140 26.99 7.97 2.81
C ARG A 140 27.88 7.59 1.62
N SER A 141 27.26 7.26 0.48
CA SER A 141 27.94 7.11 -0.81
C SER A 141 28.13 8.47 -1.47
#